data_AF-A0A0V7ZWN4-F1
#
_entry.id   AF-A0A0V7ZWN4-F1
#
_cell.length_a   1.000
_cell.length_b   1.000
_cell.length_c   1.000
_cell.angle_alpha   90.00
_cell.angle_beta   90.00
_cell.angle_gamma   90.00
#
_symmetry.space_group_name_H-M   'P 1'
#
loop_
_entity.id
_entity.type
_entity.pdbx_description
1 polymer ?
#
loop_
_entity_poly.entity_id
_entity_poly.type
_entity_poly.pdbx_seq_one_letter_code
_entity_poly.pdbx_strand_id
1 'polypeptide(L)'
;MVNTTNFPTLREGSRGDEVIKLQEVLKQLNFYSGVTDGIFGVQTKDAVVRFQNAYGLIADGIVGSNTWSKLNEVAGTMEWRRMTEAEEVDEIKRIINNRMGVAALNLLALESFLGLQCTRSFYFNEKFGGNQRLMRVKCDPPRGASSAVAYEEIRIIFNLFEGFIETFNVERVIEGTEPKFKLPD
;
A
#
# COMPACT_ATOMS: atom_id res chain seq x y z
N MET A 1 15.26 -16.21 14.42
CA MET A 1 16.13 -16.04 13.23
C MET A 1 15.78 -14.69 12.64
N VAL A 2 16.70 -13.72 12.64
CA VAL A 2 16.44 -12.37 12.11
C VAL A 2 16.50 -12.45 10.60
N ASN A 3 15.40 -12.13 9.93
CA ASN A 3 15.32 -12.06 8.48
C ASN A 3 16.06 -10.79 8.03
N THR A 4 17.35 -10.89 7.73
CA THR A 4 18.16 -9.74 7.28
C THR A 4 17.81 -9.42 5.83
N THR A 5 16.79 -8.59 5.61
CA THR A 5 16.61 -7.86 4.37
C THR A 5 17.83 -6.96 4.18
N ASN A 6 18.74 -7.38 3.29
CA ASN A 6 20.00 -6.69 3.05
C ASN A 6 19.75 -5.45 2.18
N PHE A 7 19.37 -4.33 2.79
CA PHE A 7 19.22 -3.07 2.06
C PHE A 7 20.60 -2.53 1.67
N PRO A 8 20.81 -2.11 0.41
CA PRO A 8 22.09 -1.56 -0.01
C PRO A 8 22.36 -0.24 0.70
N THR A 9 23.64 0.01 1.00
CA THR A 9 24.05 1.33 1.50
C THR A 9 24.06 2.33 0.35
N LEU A 10 23.15 3.30 0.38
CA LEU A 10 23.09 4.38 -0.60
C LEU A 10 23.76 5.64 -0.07
N ARG A 11 24.44 6.36 -0.95
CA ARG A 11 25.10 7.63 -0.66
C ARG A 11 25.15 8.48 -1.92
N GLU A 12 25.60 9.72 -1.79
CA GLU A 12 25.83 10.60 -2.95
C GLU A 12 26.66 9.90 -4.03
N GLY A 13 26.18 9.93 -5.28
CA GLY A 13 26.75 9.22 -6.42
C GLY A 13 26.15 7.83 -6.68
N SER A 14 25.42 7.22 -5.74
CA SER A 14 24.64 6.00 -5.99
C SER A 14 23.59 6.23 -7.08
N ARG A 15 23.28 5.17 -7.85
CA ARG A 15 22.29 5.21 -8.93
C ARG A 15 21.49 3.91 -9.02
N GLY A 16 20.30 3.97 -9.60
CA GLY A 16 19.46 2.82 -9.94
C GLY A 16 18.17 2.74 -9.13
N ASP A 17 17.46 1.62 -9.27
CA ASP A 17 16.09 1.43 -8.74
C ASP A 17 15.98 1.63 -7.23
N GLU A 18 17.03 1.30 -6.48
CA GLU A 18 17.05 1.50 -5.03
C GLU A 18 17.09 2.98 -4.64
N VAL A 19 17.69 3.83 -5.49
CA VAL A 19 17.64 5.29 -5.31
C VAL A 19 16.27 5.84 -5.69
N ILE A 20 15.62 5.29 -6.71
CA ILE A 20 14.23 5.64 -7.08
C ILE A 20 13.32 5.39 -5.88
N LYS A 21 13.37 4.19 -5.30
CA LYS A 21 12.59 3.82 -4.11
C LYS A 21 12.85 4.77 -2.94
N LEU A 22 14.11 5.10 -2.66
CA LEU A 22 14.47 6.08 -1.63
C LEU A 22 13.83 7.45 -1.90
N GLN A 23 13.94 7.96 -3.13
CA GLN A 23 13.40 9.26 -3.53
C GLN A 23 11.87 9.29 -3.42
N GLU A 24 11.17 8.22 -3.81
CA GLU A 24 9.72 8.08 -3.66
C GLU A 24 9.30 8.12 -2.20
N VAL A 25 9.97 7.34 -1.34
CA VAL A 25 9.68 7.30 0.09
C VAL A 25 9.93 8.66 0.75
N LEU A 26 11.06 9.30 0.48
CA LEU A 26 11.33 10.64 1.02
C LEU A 26 10.32 11.68 0.52
N LYS A 27 9.80 11.52 -0.69
CA LYS A 27 8.76 12.41 -1.26
C LYS A 27 7.41 12.17 -0.61
N GLN A 28 7.01 10.92 -0.39
CA GLN A 28 5.82 10.54 0.36
C GLN A 28 5.83 11.11 1.79
N LEU A 29 7.01 11.20 2.39
CA LEU A 29 7.22 11.75 3.73
C LEU A 29 7.46 13.27 3.75
N ASN A 30 7.31 13.97 2.62
CA ASN A 30 7.54 15.41 2.46
C ASN A 30 8.97 15.89 2.78
N PHE A 31 9.96 15.01 2.77
CA PHE A 31 11.38 15.36 2.92
C PHE A 31 12.08 15.67 1.58
N TYR A 32 11.50 15.26 0.45
CA TYR A 32 12.06 15.43 -0.89
C TYR A 32 11.02 16.00 -1.87
N SER A 33 11.39 17.03 -2.61
CA SER A 33 10.54 17.67 -3.63
C SER A 33 11.11 17.57 -5.05
N GLY A 34 12.26 16.90 -5.21
CA GLY A 34 12.94 16.76 -6.48
C GLY A 34 12.30 15.73 -7.41
N VAL A 35 12.98 15.50 -8.53
CA VAL A 35 12.63 14.46 -9.50
C VAL A 35 13.05 13.09 -8.95
N THR A 36 12.21 12.08 -9.19
CA THR A 36 12.55 10.69 -8.92
C THR A 36 13.23 10.11 -10.16
N ASP A 37 14.54 10.30 -10.26
CA ASP A 37 15.35 9.95 -11.44
C ASP A 37 16.32 8.79 -11.17
N GLY A 38 16.36 8.29 -9.93
CA GLY A 38 17.29 7.24 -9.54
C GLY A 38 18.74 7.71 -9.43
N ILE A 39 18.99 9.02 -9.32
CA ILE A 39 20.32 9.60 -9.12
C ILE A 39 20.40 10.19 -7.73
N PHE A 40 21.28 9.66 -6.89
CA PHE A 40 21.50 10.17 -5.54
C PHE A 40 22.40 11.39 -5.61
N GLY A 41 21.82 12.55 -5.95
CA GLY A 41 22.49 13.84 -5.99
C GLY A 41 22.33 14.65 -4.70
N VAL A 42 22.80 15.89 -4.72
CA VAL A 42 22.77 16.83 -3.58
C VAL A 42 21.37 16.97 -2.98
N GLN A 43 20.33 17.12 -3.82
CA GLN A 43 18.95 17.25 -3.33
C GLN A 43 18.45 16.01 -2.58
N THR A 44 18.85 14.81 -3.03
CA THR A 44 18.50 13.55 -2.35
C THR A 44 19.25 13.44 -1.02
N LYS A 45 20.53 13.82 -0.99
CA LYS A 45 21.33 13.86 0.25
C LYS A 45 20.74 14.81 1.29
N ASP A 46 20.38 16.02 0.88
CA ASP A 46 19.77 17.00 1.79
C ASP A 46 18.44 16.49 2.36
N ALA A 47 17.63 15.80 1.54
CA ALA A 47 16.41 15.15 2.00
C ALA A 47 16.69 14.04 3.02
N VAL A 48 17.69 13.20 2.78
CA VAL A 48 18.11 12.15 3.74
C VAL A 48 18.59 12.77 5.05
N VAL A 49 19.42 13.80 5.01
CA VAL A 49 19.92 14.51 6.21
C VAL A 49 18.75 15.12 7.00
N ARG A 50 17.79 15.76 6.32
CA ARG A 50 16.58 16.30 6.98
C ARG A 50 15.76 15.21 7.65
N PHE A 51 15.56 14.09 6.96
CA PHE A 51 14.85 12.93 7.51
C PHE A 51 15.58 12.36 8.73
N GLN A 52 16.90 12.14 8.64
CA GLN A 52 17.71 11.63 9.73
C GLN A 52 17.63 12.53 10.97
N ASN A 53 17.75 13.85 10.79
CA ASN A 53 17.60 14.81 11.88
C ASN A 53 16.20 14.76 12.51
N ALA A 54 15.14 14.71 11.69
CA ALA A 54 13.77 14.68 12.18
C ALA A 54 13.45 13.46 13.06
N TYR A 55 14.11 12.33 12.81
CA TYR A 55 13.90 11.07 13.54
C TYR A 55 15.06 10.68 14.46
N GLY A 56 15.95 11.62 14.80
CA GLY A 56 17.02 11.40 15.79
C GLY A 56 18.08 10.37 15.38
N LEU A 57 18.31 10.20 14.08
CA LEU A 57 19.38 9.36 13.54
C LEU A 57 20.68 10.14 13.40
N ILE A 58 21.79 9.44 13.14
CA ILE A 58 23.03 10.07 12.68
C ILE A 58 22.76 10.72 11.32
N ALA A 59 22.85 12.05 11.25
CA ALA A 59 22.53 12.84 10.06
C ALA A 59 23.74 12.99 9.11
N ASP A 60 24.26 11.85 8.65
CA ASP A 60 25.44 11.76 7.77
C ASP A 60 25.10 11.79 6.27
N GLY A 61 23.81 11.78 5.91
CA GLY A 61 23.34 11.71 4.53
C GLY A 61 23.55 10.35 3.87
N ILE A 62 23.89 9.31 4.65
CA ILE A 62 24.08 7.94 4.18
C ILE A 62 22.87 7.09 4.58
N VAL A 63 22.28 6.40 3.60
CA VAL A 63 21.16 5.50 3.83
C VAL A 63 21.68 4.10 4.08
N GLY A 64 22.06 3.84 5.33
CA GLY A 64 22.39 2.52 5.86
C GLY A 64 21.16 1.78 6.42
N SER A 65 21.39 0.62 7.03
CA SER A 65 20.32 -0.24 7.59
C SER A 65 19.40 0.50 8.57
N ASN A 66 19.95 1.34 9.45
CA ASN A 66 19.17 2.12 10.41
C ASN A 66 18.27 3.16 9.73
N THR A 67 18.79 3.87 8.73
CA THR A 67 18.03 4.83 7.94
C THR A 67 16.93 4.14 7.14
N TRP A 68 17.23 2.99 6.51
CA TRP A 68 16.23 2.17 5.84
C TRP A 68 15.15 1.66 6.78
N SER A 69 15.54 1.15 7.95
CA SER A 69 14.59 0.70 8.98
C SER A 69 13.66 1.82 9.39
N LYS A 70 14.18 3.03 9.63
CA LYS A 70 13.36 4.18 10.03
C LYS A 70 12.50 4.71 8.88
N LEU A 71 13.03 4.77 7.66
CA LEU A 71 12.26 5.14 6.46
C LEU A 71 11.09 4.17 6.29
N ASN A 72 11.33 2.86 6.41
CA ASN A 72 10.30 1.84 6.34
C ASN A 72 9.36 1.85 7.56
N GLU A 73 9.82 2.24 8.73
CA GLU A 73 8.95 2.41 9.90
C GLU A 73 8.04 3.62 9.75
N VAL A 74 8.54 4.74 9.20
CA VAL A 74 7.80 6.00 9.09
C VAL A 74 6.95 6.04 7.82
N ALA A 75 7.46 5.53 6.71
CA ALA A 75 6.70 5.37 5.48
C ALA A 75 5.83 4.11 5.51
N GLY A 76 6.26 3.08 6.24
CA GLY A 76 5.57 1.82 6.42
C GLY A 76 4.99 1.65 7.83
N THR A 77 4.74 2.74 8.57
CA THR A 77 3.69 2.71 9.60
C THR A 77 2.39 2.47 8.87
N MET A 78 2.04 1.17 8.77
CA MET A 78 0.77 0.58 8.41
C MET A 78 -0.26 1.60 7.88
N GLU A 79 -0.24 1.82 6.57
CA GLU A 79 -1.23 2.69 5.90
C GLU A 79 -2.62 2.05 5.82
N TRP A 80 -2.77 0.85 6.36
CA TRP A 80 -4.02 0.12 6.46
C TRP A 80 -4.06 -0.54 7.83
N ARG A 81 -5.14 -0.34 8.57
CA ARG A 81 -5.49 -1.15 9.76
C ARG A 81 -6.68 -2.01 9.42
N ARG A 82 -6.63 -3.28 9.84
CA ARG A 82 -7.76 -4.21 9.76
C ARG A 82 -8.93 -3.69 10.62
N MET A 83 -10.11 -3.65 10.03
CA MET A 83 -11.34 -3.29 10.73
C MET A 83 -11.73 -4.36 11.74
N THR A 84 -12.37 -3.93 12.82
CA THR A 84 -13.09 -4.81 13.74
C THR A 84 -14.41 -5.25 13.10
N GLU A 85 -14.98 -6.37 13.55
CA GLU A 85 -16.27 -6.87 13.03
C GLU A 85 -17.37 -5.81 13.04
N ALA A 86 -17.45 -4.98 14.09
CA ALA A 86 -18.43 -3.90 14.18
C ALA A 86 -18.22 -2.83 13.10
N GLU A 87 -16.97 -2.45 12.83
CA GLU A 87 -16.61 -1.51 11.76
C GLU A 87 -16.87 -2.11 10.37
N GLU A 88 -16.61 -3.41 10.18
CA GLU A 88 -16.91 -4.10 8.92
C GLU A 88 -18.41 -4.06 8.61
N VAL A 89 -19.27 -4.29 9.62
CA VAL A 89 -20.73 -4.20 9.45
C VAL A 89 -21.16 -2.82 8.96
N ASP A 90 -20.59 -1.76 9.53
CA ASP A 90 -20.93 -0.40 9.13
C ASP A 90 -20.37 -0.02 7.75
N GLU A 91 -19.18 -0.53 7.41
CA GLU A 91 -18.62 -0.36 6.06
C GLU A 91 -19.43 -1.12 5.02
N ILE A 92 -19.89 -2.33 5.30
CA ILE A 92 -20.78 -3.09 4.42
C ILE A 92 -22.08 -2.31 4.18
N LYS A 93 -22.70 -1.76 5.23
CA LYS A 93 -23.89 -0.90 5.08
C LYS A 93 -23.58 0.31 4.18
N ARG A 94 -22.41 0.92 4.31
CA ARG A 94 -22.00 2.05 3.46
C ARG A 94 -21.87 1.65 1.99
N ILE A 95 -21.24 0.51 1.72
CA ILE A 95 -21.04 -0.01 0.37
C ILE A 95 -22.39 -0.34 -0.29
N ILE A 96 -23.27 -1.10 0.37
CA ILE A 96 -24.54 -1.52 -0.23
C ILE A 96 -25.55 -0.38 -0.42
N ASN A 97 -25.46 0.67 0.39
CA ASN A 97 -26.33 1.85 0.29
C ASN A 97 -25.75 2.97 -0.57
N ASN A 98 -24.65 2.73 -1.28
CA ASN A 98 -24.01 3.71 -2.16
C ASN A 98 -23.91 3.18 -3.59
N ARG A 99 -24.25 4.00 -4.60
CA ARG A 99 -24.21 3.62 -6.02
C ARG A 99 -22.85 3.10 -6.49
N MET A 100 -21.76 3.71 -6.04
CA MET A 100 -20.39 3.32 -6.40
C MET A 100 -19.95 2.06 -5.64
N GLY A 101 -20.41 1.91 -4.40
CA GLY A 101 -20.23 0.65 -3.65
C GLY A 101 -20.91 -0.53 -4.34
N VAL A 102 -22.18 -0.38 -4.73
CA VAL A 102 -22.93 -1.40 -5.50
C VAL A 102 -22.27 -1.66 -6.86
N ALA A 103 -21.78 -0.63 -7.56
CA ALA A 103 -21.04 -0.80 -8.81
C ALA A 103 -19.77 -1.65 -8.62
N ALA A 104 -19.03 -1.44 -7.52
CA ALA A 104 -17.88 -2.29 -7.18
C ALA A 104 -18.28 -3.74 -6.87
N LEU A 105 -19.39 -3.95 -6.15
CA LEU A 105 -19.91 -5.29 -5.89
C LEU A 105 -20.36 -6.00 -7.17
N ASN A 106 -20.98 -5.27 -8.11
CA ASN A 106 -21.35 -5.82 -9.42
C ASN A 106 -20.10 -6.22 -10.22
N LEU A 107 -19.02 -5.43 -10.17
CA LEU A 107 -17.75 -5.81 -10.79
C LEU A 107 -17.21 -7.11 -10.20
N LEU A 108 -17.20 -7.25 -8.88
CA LEU A 108 -16.79 -8.50 -8.22
C LEU A 108 -17.68 -9.68 -8.64
N ALA A 109 -18.99 -9.47 -8.81
CA ALA A 109 -19.91 -10.49 -9.29
C ALA A 109 -19.55 -10.96 -10.70
N LEU A 110 -19.29 -10.01 -11.61
CA LEU A 110 -18.91 -10.29 -13.01
C LEU A 110 -17.58 -11.05 -13.09
N GLU A 111 -16.68 -10.86 -12.14
CA GLU A 111 -15.39 -11.56 -12.04
C GLU A 111 -15.46 -12.84 -11.19
N SER A 112 -16.65 -13.25 -10.72
CA SER A 112 -16.87 -14.43 -9.86
C SER A 112 -16.21 -14.37 -8.46
N PHE A 113 -15.96 -13.16 -7.94
CA PHE A 113 -15.39 -12.89 -6.61
C PHE A 113 -16.45 -12.70 -5.51
N LEU A 114 -17.62 -13.34 -5.63
CA LEU A 114 -18.66 -13.31 -4.59
C LEU A 114 -19.08 -14.69 -4.07
N GLY A 115 -18.40 -15.76 -4.51
CA GLY A 115 -18.73 -17.13 -4.11
C GLY A 115 -18.49 -17.45 -2.64
N LEU A 116 -19.00 -18.60 -2.19
CA LEU A 116 -18.86 -19.07 -0.80
C LEU A 116 -17.42 -19.45 -0.45
N GLN A 117 -16.60 -19.77 -1.45
CA GLN A 117 -15.17 -20.01 -1.33
C GLN A 117 -14.36 -18.73 -1.11
N CYS A 118 -15.02 -17.56 -1.13
CA CYS A 118 -14.34 -16.28 -1.03
C CYS A 118 -14.40 -15.71 0.39
N THR A 119 -13.24 -15.29 0.91
CA THR A 119 -13.11 -14.57 2.17
C THR A 119 -13.04 -13.07 1.93
N ARG A 120 -13.62 -12.29 2.84
CA ARG A 120 -13.58 -10.82 2.79
C ARG A 120 -12.90 -10.29 4.03
N SER A 121 -12.17 -9.20 3.87
CA SER A 121 -11.57 -8.47 4.99
C SER A 121 -11.53 -7.00 4.64
N PHE A 122 -11.76 -6.16 5.64
CA PHE A 122 -11.85 -4.72 5.43
C PHE A 122 -10.77 -3.98 6.19
N TYR A 123 -10.32 -2.88 5.59
CA TYR A 123 -9.23 -2.09 6.12
C TYR A 123 -9.54 -0.62 5.97
N PHE A 124 -9.08 0.16 6.93
CA PHE A 124 -9.20 1.59 6.92
C PHE A 124 -7.81 2.21 6.83
N ASN A 125 -7.68 3.24 6.01
CA ASN A 125 -6.43 3.99 5.90
C ASN A 125 -6.46 5.17 6.88
N GLU A 126 -5.62 5.09 7.92
CA GLU A 126 -5.58 6.10 9.00
C GLU A 126 -5.06 7.46 8.51
N LYS A 127 -4.20 7.46 7.48
CA LYS A 127 -3.46 8.63 7.02
C LYS A 127 -4.28 9.58 6.14
N PHE A 128 -5.30 9.09 5.45
CA PHE A 128 -6.25 9.92 4.71
C PHE A 128 -7.40 10.44 5.59
N GLY A 129 -7.21 10.55 6.91
CA GLY A 129 -8.28 10.91 7.85
C GLY A 129 -9.44 9.92 7.83
N GLY A 130 -9.17 8.67 7.44
CA GLY A 130 -10.20 7.69 7.20
C GLY A 130 -11.03 7.93 5.93
N ASN A 131 -10.56 8.67 4.94
CA ASN A 131 -11.27 8.84 3.67
C ASN A 131 -10.92 7.77 2.62
N GLN A 132 -10.03 6.83 2.95
CA GLN A 132 -9.81 5.65 2.13
C GLN A 132 -10.14 4.37 2.90
N ARG A 133 -10.86 3.47 2.23
CA ARG A 133 -11.33 2.18 2.74
C ARG A 133 -10.99 1.11 1.73
N LEU A 134 -10.69 -0.10 2.20
CA LEU A 134 -10.34 -1.20 1.32
C LEU A 134 -11.15 -2.42 1.69
N MET A 135 -11.76 -3.03 0.67
CA MET A 135 -12.32 -4.37 0.76
C MET A 135 -11.42 -5.31 -0.03
N ARG A 136 -10.81 -6.26 0.68
CA ARG A 136 -10.04 -7.33 0.08
C ARG A 136 -10.92 -8.57 -0.06
N VAL A 137 -10.91 -9.17 -1.24
CA VAL A 137 -11.59 -10.43 -1.50
C VAL A 137 -10.58 -11.50 -1.90
N LYS A 138 -10.41 -12.45 -0.98
CA LYS A 138 -9.79 -13.77 -1.08
C LYS A 138 -10.62 -14.76 -1.87
N CYS A 139 -10.21 -15.44 -2.94
CA CYS A 139 -10.96 -16.62 -3.41
C CYS A 139 -10.01 -17.78 -3.71
N ASP A 140 -10.35 -18.98 -3.24
CA ASP A 140 -9.62 -20.19 -3.66
C ASP A 140 -9.85 -20.40 -5.17
N PRO A 141 -8.79 -20.67 -5.96
CA PRO A 141 -8.95 -20.93 -7.38
C PRO A 141 -9.86 -22.15 -7.58
N PRO A 142 -10.76 -22.13 -8.59
CA PRO A 142 -11.60 -23.27 -8.86
C PRO A 142 -10.73 -24.49 -9.15
N ARG A 143 -10.94 -25.59 -8.40
CA ARG A 143 -10.30 -26.88 -8.69
C ARG A 143 -10.84 -27.41 -10.01
N GLY A 144 -10.21 -27.05 -11.11
CA GLY A 144 -10.49 -27.58 -12.44
C GLY A 144 -10.93 -26.54 -13.46
N ALA A 145 -10.27 -26.60 -14.62
CA ALA A 145 -10.56 -25.90 -15.88
C ALA A 145 -10.14 -24.41 -15.98
N SER A 146 -8.88 -24.23 -16.43
CA SER A 146 -8.54 -23.35 -17.55
C SER A 146 -9.12 -21.93 -17.55
N SER A 147 -8.47 -20.99 -16.87
CA SER A 147 -8.58 -19.56 -17.18
C SER A 147 -7.20 -18.93 -17.20
N ALA A 148 -6.88 -18.24 -18.31
CA ALA A 148 -5.53 -17.82 -18.69
C ALA A 148 -4.89 -16.70 -17.84
N VAL A 149 -5.53 -16.23 -16.76
CA VAL A 149 -4.90 -15.47 -15.66
C VAL A 149 -5.74 -15.74 -14.40
N ALA A 150 -5.24 -16.53 -13.44
CA ALA A 150 -5.92 -16.74 -12.17
C ALA A 150 -5.49 -15.64 -11.20
N TYR A 151 -6.38 -14.69 -10.94
CA TYR A 151 -6.24 -13.82 -9.77
C TYR A 151 -6.86 -14.57 -8.58
N GLU A 152 -6.16 -14.62 -7.44
CA GLU A 152 -6.71 -15.19 -6.20
C GLU A 152 -7.24 -14.10 -5.27
N GLU A 153 -6.91 -12.85 -5.57
CA GLU A 153 -7.22 -11.71 -4.72
C GLU A 153 -7.60 -10.47 -5.55
N ILE A 154 -8.76 -9.89 -5.26
CA ILE A 154 -9.16 -8.56 -5.74
C ILE A 154 -9.27 -7.62 -4.55
N ARG A 155 -8.66 -6.44 -4.66
CA ARG A 155 -8.78 -5.35 -3.69
C ARG A 155 -9.54 -4.19 -4.31
N ILE A 156 -10.63 -3.80 -3.65
CA ILE A 156 -11.38 -2.61 -3.99
C ILE A 156 -10.99 -1.52 -3.01
N ILE A 157 -10.46 -0.42 -3.52
CA ILE A 157 -10.10 0.77 -2.74
C ILE A 157 -11.16 1.83 -2.96
N PHE A 158 -11.97 2.10 -1.95
CA PHE A 158 -12.98 3.14 -1.95
C PHE A 158 -12.37 4.47 -1.50
N ASN A 159 -12.60 5.53 -2.28
CA ASN A 159 -12.30 6.90 -1.89
C ASN A 159 -13.59 7.58 -1.44
N LEU A 160 -13.57 8.11 -0.23
CA LEU A 160 -14.70 8.75 0.41
C LEU A 160 -14.51 10.27 0.41
N PHE A 161 -15.59 10.99 0.14
CA PHE A 161 -15.69 12.44 0.32
C PHE A 161 -16.90 12.73 1.21
N GLU A 162 -16.69 13.48 2.29
CA GLU A 162 -17.72 13.75 3.32
C GLU A 162 -18.41 12.47 3.84
N GLY A 163 -17.67 11.36 3.91
CA GLY A 163 -18.18 10.07 4.35
C GLY A 163 -18.93 9.25 3.28
N PHE A 164 -19.14 9.77 2.08
CA PHE A 164 -19.77 9.02 0.99
C PHE A 164 -18.72 8.44 0.06
N ILE A 165 -18.91 7.20 -0.40
CA ILE A 165 -18.07 6.61 -1.44
C ILE A 165 -18.31 7.39 -2.74
N GLU A 166 -17.29 8.09 -3.21
CA GLU A 166 -17.34 8.92 -4.41
C GLU A 166 -16.79 8.15 -5.62
N THR A 167 -15.69 7.42 -5.42
CA THR A 167 -15.02 6.61 -6.44
C THR A 167 -14.45 5.33 -5.84
N PHE A 168 -14.11 4.38 -6.69
CA PHE A 168 -13.33 3.21 -6.29
C PHE A 168 -12.27 2.86 -7.34
N ASN A 169 -11.18 2.26 -6.88
CA ASN A 169 -10.14 1.67 -7.71
C ASN A 169 -10.09 0.17 -7.47
N VAL A 170 -9.66 -0.58 -8.49
CA VAL A 170 -9.52 -2.03 -8.43
C VAL A 170 -8.06 -2.42 -8.62
N GLU A 171 -7.55 -3.22 -7.70
CA GLU A 171 -6.29 -3.93 -7.85
C GLU A 171 -6.58 -5.42 -7.95
N ARG A 172 -6.10 -6.06 -9.02
CA ARG A 172 -6.15 -7.51 -9.21
C ARG A 172 -4.75 -8.05 -8.90
N VAL A 173 -4.65 -8.88 -7.88
CA VAL A 173 -3.39 -9.48 -7.46
C VAL A 173 -3.25 -10.83 -8.15
N ILE A 174 -2.25 -10.95 -9.02
CA ILE A 174 -1.96 -12.19 -9.75
C ILE A 174 -1.20 -13.13 -8.82
N GLU A 175 -1.49 -14.43 -8.91
CA GLU A 175 -0.74 -15.47 -8.19
C GLU A 175 0.77 -15.30 -8.41
N GLY A 176 1.55 -15.36 -7.32
CA GLY A 176 3.01 -15.21 -7.37
C GLY A 176 3.52 -13.79 -7.56
N THR A 177 2.66 -12.77 -7.63
CA THR A 177 3.08 -11.35 -7.71
C THR A 177 2.93 -10.62 -6.37
N GLU A 178 3.81 -9.65 -6.11
CA GLU A 178 3.70 -8.81 -4.91
C GLU A 178 2.61 -7.74 -5.13
N PRO A 179 1.65 -7.58 -4.20
CA PRO A 179 0.66 -6.50 -4.28
C PRO A 179 1.31 -5.11 -4.18
N LYS A 180 0.62 -4.08 -4.68
CA LYS A 180 1.06 -2.67 -4.64
C LYS A 180 1.37 -2.15 -3.25
N PHE A 181 0.73 -2.70 -2.23
CA PHE A 181 0.97 -2.39 -0.81
C PHE A 181 0.66 -3.61 0.05
N LYS A 182 1.25 -3.67 1.25
CA LYS A 182 1.00 -4.76 2.21
C LYS A 182 -0.15 -4.40 3.14
N LEU A 183 -0.97 -5.40 3.44
CA LEU A 183 -2.06 -5.31 4.42
C LEU A 183 -1.59 -5.95 5.75
N PRO A 184 -2.03 -5.45 6.91
CA PRO A 184 -1.58 -5.89 8.24
C PRO A 184 -2.23 -7.21 8.70
N ASP A 185 -2.34 -8.20 7.80
CA ASP A 185 -3.06 -9.46 8.04
C ASP A 185 -2.58 -10.26 9.24
#